data_AF-L0EDT3-F1
#
_entry.id   AF-L0EDT3-F1
#
_cell.length_a   1.000
_cell.length_b   1.000
_cell.length_c   1.000
_cell.angle_alpha   90.00
_cell.angle_beta   90.00
_cell.angle_gamma   90.00
#
_symmetry.space_group_name_H-M   'P 1'
#
loop_
_entity.id
_entity.type
_entity.pdbx_description
1 polymer ?
#
loop_
_entity_poly.entity_id
_entity_poly.type
_entity_poly.pdbx_seq_one_letter_code
_entity_poly.pdbx_strand_id
1 'polypeptide(L)' 'MGILMFLIALGLTGYTLLQAWRNWRGGNAAAGLGIALLSGCFLPLAIYLMLRD' A
#
# COMPACT_ATOMS: atom_id res chain seq x y z
N MET A 1 1.34 -15.62 13.95
CA MET A 1 0.39 -14.50 13.80
C MET A 1 0.98 -13.33 13.01
N GLY A 2 2.29 -13.03 13.10
CA GLY A 2 2.90 -11.93 12.36
C GLY A 2 2.96 -12.11 10.83
N ILE A 3 3.23 -13.32 10.33
CA ILE A 3 3.16 -13.64 8.87
C ILE A 3 1.79 -13.30 8.25
N LEU A 4 0.69 -13.57 8.95
CA LEU A 4 -0.66 -13.23 8.47
C LEU A 4 -0.82 -11.71 8.32
N MET A 5 -0.38 -10.94 9.32
CA MET A 5 -0.43 -9.48 9.30
C MET A 5 0.50 -8.87 8.25
N PHE A 6 1.66 -9.48 8.02
CA PHE A 6 2.58 -9.11 6.96
C PHE A 6 1.94 -9.27 5.57
N LEU A 7 1.32 -10.42 5.29
CA LEU A 7 0.64 -10.68 4.02
C LEU A 7 -0.55 -9.72 3.78
N ILE A 8 -1.31 -9.40 4.83
CA ILE A 8 -2.40 -8.41 4.75
C ILE A 8 -1.85 -7.03 4.43
N ALA A 9 -0.79 -6.59 5.11
CA ALA A 9 -0.17 -5.28 4.87
C ALA A 9 0.42 -5.18 3.45
N LEU A 10 1.07 -6.23 2.96
CA LEU A 10 1.57 -6.33 1.59
C LEU A 10 0.44 -6.29 0.55
N GLY A 11 -0.63 -7.05 0.80
CA GLY A 11 -1.81 -7.08 -0.07
C GLY A 11 -2.50 -5.73 -0.17
N LEU A 12 -2.69 -5.04 0.96
CA LEU A 12 -3.26 -3.69 1.00
C LEU A 12 -2.38 -2.69 0.26
N THR A 13 -1.06 -2.71 0.52
CA THR A 13 -0.08 -1.85 -0.16
C THR A 13 -0.13 -2.04 -1.68
N GLY A 14 -0.09 -3.28 -2.16
CA GLY A 14 -0.17 -3.58 -3.59
C GLY A 14 -1.50 -3.14 -4.22
N TYR A 15 -2.61 -3.36 -3.52
CA TYR A 15 -3.94 -2.97 -3.97
C TYR A 15 -4.10 -1.44 -4.08
N THR A 16 -3.64 -0.69 -3.08
CA THR A 16 -3.65 0.78 -3.10
C THR A 16 -2.74 1.33 -4.18
N LEU A 17 -1.57 0.74 -4.40
CA LEU A 17 -0.66 1.15 -5.47
C LEU A 17 -1.30 0.96 -6.87
N LEU A 18 -1.97 -0.18 -7.07
CA LEU A 18 -2.68 -0.47 -8.32
C LEU A 18 -3.85 0.51 -8.54
N GLN A 19 -4.59 0.86 -7.48
CA GLN A 19 -5.63 1.89 -7.54
C GLN A 19 -5.07 3.28 -7.83
N ALA A 20 -3.95 3.66 -7.20
CA ALA A 20 -3.26 4.93 -7.48
C ALA A 20 -2.87 5.03 -8.95
N TRP A 21 -2.32 3.95 -9.50
CA TRP A 21 -1.95 3.87 -10.92
C TRP A 21 -3.15 3.97 -11.84
N ARG A 22 -4.27 3.28 -11.53
CA ARG A 22 -5.51 3.42 -12.30
C ARG A 22 -6.06 4.84 -12.26
N ASN A 23 -5.99 5.53 -11.13
CA ASN A 23 -6.45 6.92 -11.00
C ASN A 23 -5.57 7.91 -11.79
N TRP A 24 -4.24 7.72 -11.80
CA TRP A 24 -3.34 8.49 -12.66
C TRP A 24 -3.68 8.29 -14.14
N ARG A 25 -3.98 7.06 -14.54
CA ARG A 25 -4.32 6.72 -15.93
C ARG A 25 -5.72 7.21 -16.33
N GLY A 26 -6.63 7.33 -15.37
CA GLY A 26 -7.99 7.85 -15.55
C GLY A 26 -8.11 9.38 -15.50
N GLY A 27 -7.00 10.11 -15.41
CA GLY A 27 -6.99 11.59 -15.38
C GLY A 27 -7.20 12.22 -14.00
N ASN A 28 -7.42 11.43 -12.96
CA ASN A 28 -7.57 11.90 -11.58
C ASN A 28 -6.25 11.80 -10.81
N ALA A 29 -5.26 12.61 -11.22
CA ALA A 29 -3.92 12.56 -10.67
C ALA A 29 -3.84 12.91 -9.18
N ALA A 30 -4.69 13.83 -8.69
CA ALA A 30 -4.74 14.21 -7.28
C ALA A 30 -5.23 13.04 -6.38
N ALA A 31 -6.24 12.31 -6.84
CA ALA A 31 -6.73 11.12 -6.15
C ALA A 31 -5.68 10.00 -6.16
N GLY A 32 -4.98 9.82 -7.28
CA GLY A 32 -3.87 8.87 -7.39
C GLY A 32 -2.74 9.17 -6.39
N LEU A 33 -2.41 10.45 -6.20
CA LEU A 33 -1.37 10.90 -5.28
C LEU A 33 -1.75 10.67 -3.80
N GLY A 34 -3.00 10.93 -3.44
CA GLY A 34 -3.52 10.63 -2.09
C GLY A 34 -3.51 9.13 -1.77
N ILE A 35 -3.88 8.29 -2.74
CA ILE A 35 -3.86 6.83 -2.59
C ILE A 35 -2.42 6.30 -2.53
N ALA A 36 -1.49 6.89 -3.29
CA ALA A 36 -0.07 6.53 -3.23
C ALA A 36 0.56 6.88 -1.87
N LEU A 37 0.21 8.03 -1.29
CA LEU A 37 0.63 8.40 0.07
C LEU A 37 0.08 7.43 1.12
N LEU A 38 -1.21 7.06 1.01
CA LEU A 38 -1.81 6.04 1.88
C LEU A 38 -1.10 4.69 1.74
N SER A 39 -0.80 4.26 0.51
CA SER A 39 0.00 3.06 0.23
C SER A 39 1.37 3.12 0.90
N GLY A 40 2.01 4.30 0.89
CA GLY A 40 3.29 4.55 1.54
C GLY A 40 3.26 4.41 3.05
N CYS A 41 2.10 4.53 3.71
CA CYS A 41 1.96 4.28 5.15
C CYS A 41 1.94 2.79 5.51
N PHE A 42 1.45 1.93 4.61
CA PHE A 42 1.36 0.49 4.84
C PHE A 42 2.68 -0.25 4.59
N LEU A 43 3.54 0.28 3.71
CA LEU A 43 4.85 -0.29 3.40
C LEU A 43 5.82 -0.37 4.61
N PRO A 44 6.06 0.71 5.39
CA PRO A 44 6.92 0.64 6.58
C PRO A 44 6.34 -0.24 7.67
N LEU A 45 5.01 -0.35 7.77
CA LEU A 45 4.35 -1.28 8.68
C LEU A 45 4.61 -2.74 8.28
N ALA A 46 4.55 -3.05 6.99
CA ALA A 46 4.90 -4.38 6.47
C ALA A 46 6.38 -4.72 6.72
N ILE A 47 7.30 -3.77 6.47
CA ILE A 47 8.74 -3.94 6.73
C ILE A 47 9.00 -4.15 8.23
N TYR A 48 8.33 -3.38 9.09
CA TYR A 48 8.45 -3.53 10.55
C TYR A 48 7.98 -4.91 11.01
N LEU A 49 6.85 -5.40 10.49
CA LEU A 49 6.34 -6.74 10.82
C LEU A 49 7.28 -7.86 10.34
N MET A 50 7.93 -7.69 9.18
CA MET A 50 8.92 -8.65 8.66
C MET A 50 10.21 -8.69 9.48
N LEU A 51 10.66 -7.55 10.02
CA LEU A 51 11.85 -7.45 10.86
C LEU A 51 11.59 -7.89 12.31
N ARG A 52 10.33 -7.90 12.74
CA ARG A 52 9.92 -8.25 14.10
C ARG A 52 9.68 -9.75 14.27
N ASP A 53 9.23 -10.44 13.22
CA ASP A 53 9.11 -11.91 13.17
C ASP A 53 10.51 -12.54 12.96
#